data_AF-A0A6A4RFA6-F1
#
_entry.id   AF-A0A6A4RFA6-F1
#
_cell.length_a   1.000
_cell.length_b   1.000
_cell.length_c   1.000
_cell.angle_alpha   90.00
_cell.angle_beta   90.00
_cell.angle_gamma   90.00
#
_symmetry.space_group_name_H-M   'P 1'
#
loop_
_entity.id
_entity.type
_entity.pdbx_description
1 polymer ?
#
loop_
_entity_poly.entity_id
_entity_poly.type
_entity_poly.pdbx_seq_one_letter_code
_entity_poly.pdbx_strand_id
1 'polypeptide(L)'
;MNEREAKCVDAVLRFLEAKMKGVRQDPIFPEQELATPRDRRVELCAKIDGVNFAIEHTLIEPFEGWLKQGRLVSNIENMVRGNLKEHMFSVGIDIIFPTDIVERLSKSKKVKEFVSALSYKLKELSSEIQCWPDNYRVRSIGSIKGVELSACRNSFEEISGADIFPCFFHTAPEFRNISQRDRVMRALDKKVPKLSRWHSSHTTVLILENQDISLTGWHTVHPIIEKCWLSQDTLPVDYLFFLGAAHSTWRLYPFVEEGRWSTFKPNGLVRVDTFGEDELADHIG
;
A
#
# COMPACT_ATOMS: atom_id res chain seq x y z
N MET A 1 12.06 -12.39 -5.09
CA MET A 1 11.40 -11.09 -4.95
C MET A 1 10.57 -10.81 -6.20
N ASN A 2 9.30 -10.44 -6.04
CA ASN A 2 8.49 -9.98 -7.16
C ASN A 2 8.85 -8.53 -7.55
N GLU A 3 8.48 -8.08 -8.75
CA GLU A 3 8.87 -6.75 -9.27
C GLU A 3 8.44 -5.59 -8.35
N ARG A 4 7.26 -5.71 -7.73
CA ARG A 4 6.72 -4.68 -6.83
C ARG A 4 7.50 -4.61 -5.52
N GLU A 5 7.79 -5.75 -4.92
CA GLU A 5 8.65 -5.86 -3.72
C GLU A 5 10.03 -5.26 -4.01
N ALA A 6 10.61 -5.58 -5.18
CA ALA A 6 11.90 -5.05 -5.61
C ALA A 6 11.89 -3.52 -5.69
N LYS A 7 10.84 -2.94 -6.28
CA LYS A 7 10.64 -1.49 -6.34
C LYS A 7 10.50 -0.87 -4.95
N CYS A 8 9.79 -1.53 -4.02
CA CYS A 8 9.65 -1.07 -2.63
C CYS A 8 10.98 -1.04 -1.89
N VAL A 9 11.78 -2.09 -2.04
CA VAL A 9 13.12 -2.18 -1.46
C VAL A 9 14.05 -1.12 -2.07
N ASP A 10 14.02 -0.95 -3.41
CA ASP A 10 14.84 0.05 -4.11
C ASP A 10 14.53 1.48 -3.67
N ALA A 11 13.24 1.81 -3.50
CA ALA A 11 12.80 3.12 -3.01
C ALA A 11 13.41 3.47 -1.64
N VAL A 12 13.47 2.49 -0.73
CA VAL A 12 14.08 2.66 0.60
C VAL A 12 15.61 2.71 0.51
N LEU A 13 16.22 1.90 -0.35
CA LEU A 13 17.67 1.96 -0.56
C LEU A 13 18.11 3.33 -1.08
N ARG A 14 17.42 3.91 -2.06
CA ARG A 14 17.71 5.26 -2.57
C ARG A 14 17.60 6.32 -1.48
N PHE A 15 16.62 6.19 -0.59
CA PHE A 15 16.52 7.06 0.58
C PHE A 15 17.75 6.93 1.49
N LEU A 16 18.18 5.69 1.79
CA LEU A 16 19.35 5.44 2.63
C LEU A 16 20.64 5.94 1.96
N GLU A 17 20.82 5.72 0.66
CA GLU A 17 21.93 6.25 -0.13
C GLU A 17 22.02 7.77 -0.06
N ALA A 18 20.90 8.47 -0.27
CA ALA A 18 20.84 9.92 -0.17
C ALA A 18 21.16 10.40 1.25
N LYS A 19 20.62 9.74 2.28
CA LYS A 19 20.88 10.04 3.70
C LYS A 19 22.36 9.85 4.06
N MET A 20 22.98 8.80 3.56
CA MET A 20 24.36 8.42 3.87
C MET A 20 25.40 9.01 2.90
N LYS A 21 24.96 9.67 1.83
CA LYS A 21 25.83 10.15 0.74
C LYS A 21 26.70 9.04 0.13
N GLY A 22 26.15 7.83 0.07
CA GLY A 22 26.80 6.64 -0.45
C GLY A 22 25.98 6.00 -1.57
N VAL A 23 26.58 5.04 -2.27
CA VAL A 23 25.91 4.19 -3.26
C VAL A 23 25.98 2.74 -2.76
N ARG A 24 24.92 1.97 -2.97
CA ARG A 24 24.88 0.56 -2.61
C ARG A 24 25.94 -0.25 -3.36
N GLN A 25 26.52 -1.22 -2.68
CA GLN A 25 27.56 -2.13 -3.16
C GLN A 25 27.17 -3.56 -2.78
N ASP A 26 27.66 -4.51 -3.57
CA ASP A 26 27.57 -5.95 -3.33
C ASP A 26 26.15 -6.45 -2.95
N PRO A 27 25.10 -6.12 -3.72
CA PRO A 27 23.75 -6.58 -3.41
C PRO A 27 23.68 -8.10 -3.52
N ILE A 28 23.19 -8.74 -2.46
CA ILE A 28 22.86 -10.16 -2.42
C ILE A 28 21.39 -10.33 -2.04
N PHE A 29 20.79 -11.46 -2.43
CA PHE A 29 19.36 -11.73 -2.24
C PHE A 29 19.19 -13.05 -1.46
N PRO A 30 19.39 -13.06 -0.13
CA PRO A 30 19.46 -14.28 0.66
C PRO A 30 18.22 -15.16 0.55
N GLU A 31 17.03 -14.59 0.30
CA GLU A 31 15.80 -15.34 0.06
C GLU A 31 15.80 -16.25 -1.17
N GLN A 32 16.60 -15.91 -2.20
CA GLN A 32 16.70 -16.65 -3.46
C GLN A 32 17.78 -17.75 -3.38
N GLU A 33 18.66 -17.67 -2.39
CA GLU A 33 19.74 -18.62 -2.19
C GLU A 33 19.27 -19.84 -1.39
N LEU A 34 19.35 -21.03 -2.02
CA LEU A 34 18.93 -22.28 -1.38
C LEU A 34 19.75 -22.61 -0.13
N ALA A 35 21.03 -22.23 -0.10
CA ALA A 35 21.94 -22.47 1.01
C ALA A 35 21.60 -21.64 2.26
N THR A 36 20.92 -20.50 2.09
CA THR A 36 20.56 -19.63 3.21
C THR A 36 19.45 -20.28 4.07
N PRO A 37 19.67 -20.43 5.39
CA PRO A 37 18.63 -20.92 6.31
C PRO A 37 17.36 -20.08 6.23
N ARG A 38 16.19 -20.71 6.27
CA ARG A 38 14.89 -20.03 6.08
C ARG A 38 14.66 -18.86 7.05
N ASP A 39 15.16 -18.96 8.27
CA ASP A 39 15.05 -17.92 9.30
C ASP A 39 16.02 -16.74 9.10
N ARG A 40 16.88 -16.79 8.07
CA ARG A 40 17.79 -15.70 7.66
C ARG A 40 17.52 -15.18 6.25
N ARG A 41 16.48 -15.70 5.57
CA ARG A 41 16.08 -15.28 4.23
C ARG A 41 15.38 -13.93 4.25
N VAL A 42 16.19 -12.88 4.20
CA VAL A 42 15.77 -11.48 3.96
C VAL A 42 15.74 -11.18 2.47
N GLU A 43 15.03 -10.12 2.08
CA GLU A 43 14.83 -9.73 0.67
C GLU A 43 16.15 -9.30 0.02
N LEU A 44 16.94 -8.49 0.73
CA LEU A 44 18.19 -7.95 0.22
C LEU A 44 19.18 -7.68 1.36
N CYS A 45 20.45 -7.98 1.11
CA CYS A 45 21.55 -7.37 1.85
C CYS A 45 22.42 -6.56 0.89
N ALA A 46 22.90 -5.40 1.32
CA ALA A 46 23.81 -4.56 0.54
C ALA A 46 24.63 -3.68 1.47
N LYS A 47 25.73 -3.13 0.96
CA LYS A 47 26.59 -2.20 1.70
C LYS A 47 26.39 -0.78 1.20
N ILE A 48 26.16 0.20 2.07
CA ILE A 48 26.07 1.63 1.71
C ILE A 48 27.04 2.38 2.62
N ASP A 49 27.98 3.12 2.02
CA ASP A 49 29.00 3.90 2.75
C ASP A 49 29.67 3.12 3.90
N GLY A 50 30.15 1.91 3.62
CA GLY A 50 30.81 1.08 4.64
C GLY A 50 29.87 0.24 5.51
N VAL A 51 28.58 0.56 5.58
CA VAL A 51 27.61 -0.07 6.48
C VAL A 51 26.85 -1.19 5.75
N ASN A 52 26.81 -2.38 6.35
CA ASN A 52 26.04 -3.50 5.83
C ASN A 52 24.58 -3.37 6.27
N PHE A 53 23.65 -3.49 5.33
CA PHE A 53 22.20 -3.47 5.56
C PHE A 53 21.59 -4.84 5.29
N ALA A 54 20.61 -5.22 6.10
CA ALA A 54 19.72 -6.36 5.87
C ALA A 54 18.28 -5.86 5.82
N ILE A 55 17.62 -6.04 4.67
CA ILE A 55 16.32 -5.44 4.37
C ILE A 55 15.27 -6.53 4.21
N GLU A 56 14.18 -6.39 4.93
CA GLU A 56 13.00 -7.22 4.78
C GLU A 56 11.79 -6.33 4.46
N HIS A 57 10.97 -6.79 3.53
CA HIS A 57 9.72 -6.13 3.17
C HIS A 57 8.53 -6.97 3.59
N THR A 58 7.42 -6.32 3.93
CA THR A 58 6.13 -6.97 4.05
C THR A 58 4.99 -6.05 3.70
N LEU A 59 3.97 -6.62 3.08
CA LEU A 59 2.68 -5.99 2.88
C LEU A 59 1.86 -6.07 4.18
N ILE A 60 1.25 -4.96 4.59
CA ILE A 60 0.16 -4.95 5.57
C ILE A 60 -1.16 -5.07 4.79
N GLU A 61 -1.73 -6.27 4.79
CA GLU A 61 -3.03 -6.49 4.17
C GLU A 61 -4.12 -5.70 4.91
N PRO A 62 -5.01 -4.97 4.19
CA PRO A 62 -6.15 -4.28 4.79
C PRO A 62 -7.09 -5.24 5.53
N PHE A 63 -7.25 -6.46 5.01
CA PHE A 63 -7.94 -7.58 5.63
C PHE A 63 -7.51 -8.89 4.95
N GLU A 64 -7.84 -10.03 5.56
CA GLU A 64 -7.44 -11.35 5.06
C GLU A 64 -8.03 -11.63 3.68
N GLY A 65 -7.19 -12.03 2.73
CA GLY A 65 -7.61 -12.33 1.37
C GLY A 65 -7.80 -11.10 0.48
N TRP A 66 -7.45 -9.89 0.95
CA TRP A 66 -7.51 -8.66 0.16
C TRP A 66 -6.78 -8.79 -1.17
N LEU A 67 -5.63 -9.46 -1.25
CA LEU A 67 -4.91 -9.66 -2.53
C LEU A 67 -5.75 -10.38 -3.60
N LYS A 68 -6.58 -11.36 -3.18
CA LYS A 68 -7.48 -12.06 -4.10
C LYS A 68 -8.63 -11.15 -4.55
N GLN A 69 -9.12 -10.29 -3.66
CA GLN A 69 -10.21 -9.35 -3.94
C GLN A 69 -9.74 -8.16 -4.79
N GLY A 70 -8.56 -7.63 -4.50
CA GLY A 70 -7.94 -6.51 -5.20
C GLY A 70 -7.79 -6.75 -6.69
N ARG A 71 -7.50 -7.99 -7.13
CA ARG A 71 -7.47 -8.33 -8.57
C ARG A 71 -8.84 -8.17 -9.23
N LEU A 72 -9.90 -8.66 -8.60
CA LEU A 72 -11.25 -8.53 -9.14
C LEU A 72 -11.70 -7.07 -9.12
N VAL A 73 -11.46 -6.38 -8.00
CA VAL A 73 -11.83 -4.97 -7.80
C VAL A 73 -11.11 -4.07 -8.80
N SER A 74 -9.79 -4.26 -9.00
CA SER A 74 -9.01 -3.53 -10.00
C SER A 74 -9.52 -3.79 -11.42
N ASN A 75 -9.90 -5.04 -11.73
CA ASN A 75 -10.52 -5.34 -13.02
C ASN A 75 -11.88 -4.63 -13.18
N ILE A 76 -12.73 -4.62 -12.14
CA ILE A 76 -13.99 -3.88 -12.14
C ILE A 76 -13.73 -2.38 -12.32
N GLU A 77 -12.80 -1.81 -11.57
CA GLU A 77 -12.39 -0.41 -11.66
C GLU A 77 -11.98 -0.05 -13.08
N ASN A 78 -11.07 -0.81 -13.70
CA ASN A 78 -10.60 -0.55 -15.05
C ASN A 78 -11.73 -0.58 -16.08
N MET A 79 -12.65 -1.54 -15.96
CA MET A 79 -13.81 -1.62 -16.85
C MET A 79 -14.81 -0.48 -16.61
N VAL A 80 -15.04 -0.08 -15.35
CA VAL A 80 -15.90 1.05 -15.00
C VAL A 80 -15.29 2.36 -15.50
N ARG A 81 -13.98 2.56 -15.33
CA ARG A 81 -13.21 3.70 -15.90
C ARG A 81 -13.38 3.78 -17.42
N GLY A 82 -13.25 2.64 -18.12
CA GLY A 82 -13.50 2.57 -19.55
C GLY A 82 -14.90 3.04 -19.95
N ASN A 83 -15.94 2.62 -19.21
CA ASN A 83 -17.33 3.01 -19.45
C ASN A 83 -17.65 4.48 -19.08
N LEU A 84 -16.80 5.11 -18.28
CA LEU A 84 -16.97 6.46 -17.74
C LEU A 84 -15.96 7.47 -18.28
N LYS A 85 -15.14 7.10 -19.28
CA LYS A 85 -14.06 7.93 -19.83
C LYS A 85 -14.52 9.33 -20.29
N GLU A 86 -15.74 9.43 -20.81
CA GLU A 86 -16.33 10.69 -21.28
C GLU A 86 -17.18 11.41 -20.20
N HIS A 87 -17.38 10.78 -19.04
CA HIS A 87 -18.20 11.33 -17.96
C HIS A 87 -17.31 11.97 -16.89
N MET A 88 -17.30 13.29 -16.85
CA MET A 88 -16.49 14.04 -15.88
C MET A 88 -17.13 14.05 -14.50
N PHE A 89 -16.34 13.69 -13.49
CA PHE A 89 -16.66 13.94 -12.09
C PHE A 89 -15.78 15.09 -11.60
N SER A 90 -16.38 16.13 -11.03
CA SER A 90 -15.65 17.27 -10.45
C SER A 90 -15.11 16.97 -9.04
N VAL A 91 -15.38 15.78 -8.51
CA VAL A 91 -15.01 15.36 -7.16
C VAL A 91 -14.55 13.90 -7.16
N GLY A 92 -13.65 13.57 -6.23
CA GLY A 92 -13.27 12.19 -5.97
C GLY A 92 -14.39 11.37 -5.33
N ILE A 93 -14.46 10.09 -5.69
CA ILE A 93 -15.45 9.15 -5.15
C ILE A 93 -14.74 7.86 -4.79
N ASP A 94 -14.85 7.44 -3.52
CA ASP A 94 -14.43 6.13 -3.08
C ASP A 94 -15.64 5.19 -3.11
N ILE A 95 -15.61 4.15 -3.93
CA ILE A 95 -16.60 3.08 -3.97
C ILE A 95 -16.13 1.94 -3.08
N ILE A 96 -16.97 1.54 -2.14
CA ILE A 96 -16.67 0.54 -1.13
C ILE A 96 -17.49 -0.72 -1.41
N PHE A 97 -16.77 -1.79 -1.73
CA PHE A 97 -17.31 -3.12 -1.97
C PHE A 97 -17.33 -3.94 -0.67
N PRO A 98 -18.30 -4.87 -0.52
CA PRO A 98 -18.29 -5.84 0.54
C PRO A 98 -17.18 -6.87 0.30
N THR A 99 -16.67 -7.47 1.37
CA THR A 99 -15.55 -8.45 1.29
C THR A 99 -15.92 -9.77 0.64
N ASP A 100 -17.19 -10.06 0.39
CA ASP A 100 -17.63 -11.27 -0.29
C ASP A 100 -17.84 -11.04 -1.81
N ILE A 101 -17.42 -9.88 -2.35
CA ILE A 101 -17.62 -9.54 -3.76
C ILE A 101 -17.08 -10.60 -4.72
N VAL A 102 -15.96 -11.24 -4.40
CA VAL A 102 -15.37 -12.30 -5.22
C VAL A 102 -16.31 -13.50 -5.31
N GLU A 103 -16.93 -13.89 -4.21
CA GLU A 103 -17.87 -15.00 -4.16
C GLU A 103 -19.12 -14.68 -4.99
N ARG A 104 -19.62 -13.43 -4.86
CA ARG A 104 -20.80 -12.94 -5.59
C ARG A 104 -20.57 -12.83 -7.10
N LEU A 105 -19.39 -12.38 -7.53
CA LEU A 105 -19.06 -12.02 -8.92
C LEU A 105 -18.03 -12.93 -9.61
N SER A 106 -17.75 -14.12 -9.07
CA SER A 106 -16.74 -15.07 -9.59
C SER A 106 -16.87 -15.47 -11.08
N LYS A 107 -18.03 -15.24 -11.73
CA LYS A 107 -18.27 -15.56 -13.15
C LYS A 107 -18.13 -14.32 -14.03
N SER A 108 -17.34 -14.40 -15.10
CA SER A 108 -17.04 -13.25 -16.01
C SER A 108 -18.28 -12.55 -16.58
N LYS A 109 -19.34 -13.30 -16.92
CA LYS A 109 -20.62 -12.73 -17.37
C LYS A 109 -21.26 -11.83 -16.30
N LYS A 110 -21.22 -12.25 -15.03
CA LYS A 110 -21.74 -11.46 -13.90
C LYS A 110 -20.92 -10.18 -13.71
N VAL A 111 -19.60 -10.24 -13.88
CA VAL A 111 -18.73 -9.05 -13.79
C VAL A 111 -19.12 -8.00 -14.83
N LYS A 112 -19.30 -8.38 -16.10
CA LYS A 112 -19.69 -7.44 -17.17
C LYS A 112 -21.05 -6.78 -16.92
N GLU A 113 -22.04 -7.57 -16.50
CA GLU A 113 -23.37 -7.08 -16.17
C GLU A 113 -23.34 -6.15 -14.95
N PHE A 114 -22.55 -6.51 -13.93
CA PHE A 114 -22.33 -5.69 -12.74
C PHE A 114 -21.66 -4.37 -13.07
N VAL A 115 -20.55 -4.39 -13.82
CA VAL A 115 -19.84 -3.19 -14.28
C VAL A 115 -20.77 -2.25 -15.04
N SER A 116 -21.57 -2.79 -15.97
CA SER A 116 -22.49 -1.96 -16.77
C SER A 116 -23.53 -1.28 -15.88
N ALA A 117 -24.10 -2.02 -14.92
CA ALA A 117 -25.07 -1.48 -13.97
C ALA A 117 -24.45 -0.47 -12.99
N LEU A 118 -23.23 -0.72 -12.52
CA LEU A 118 -22.48 0.19 -11.66
C LEU A 118 -22.13 1.48 -12.40
N SER A 119 -21.60 1.41 -13.62
CA SER A 119 -21.32 2.59 -14.44
C SER A 119 -22.58 3.42 -14.66
N TYR A 120 -23.72 2.79 -14.96
CA TYR A 120 -25.00 3.50 -15.10
C TYR A 120 -25.39 4.20 -13.79
N LYS A 121 -25.31 3.49 -12.65
CA LYS A 121 -25.67 4.06 -11.35
C LYS A 121 -24.78 5.24 -10.95
N LEU A 122 -23.48 5.16 -11.23
CA LEU A 122 -22.54 6.26 -10.95
C LEU A 122 -22.84 7.49 -11.82
N LYS A 123 -23.26 7.32 -13.07
CA LYS A 123 -23.73 8.44 -13.91
C LYS A 123 -24.97 9.11 -13.31
N GLU A 124 -25.95 8.30 -12.89
CA GLU A 124 -27.19 8.78 -12.27
C GLU A 124 -26.91 9.57 -10.98
N LEU A 125 -26.00 9.08 -10.14
CA LEU A 125 -25.66 9.72 -8.86
C LEU A 125 -24.67 10.90 -9.01
N SER A 126 -24.11 11.14 -10.20
CA SER A 126 -22.99 12.08 -10.35
C SER A 126 -23.28 13.50 -9.85
N SER A 127 -24.48 14.04 -10.10
CA SER A 127 -24.89 15.37 -9.60
C SER A 127 -25.12 15.38 -8.09
N GLU A 128 -25.67 14.30 -7.52
CA GLU A 128 -25.89 14.19 -6.08
C GLU A 128 -24.56 14.12 -5.31
N ILE A 129 -23.60 13.34 -5.83
CA ILE A 129 -22.30 13.11 -5.21
C ILE A 129 -21.49 14.41 -5.11
N GLN A 130 -21.63 15.31 -6.09
CA GLN A 130 -21.01 16.64 -6.05
C GLN A 130 -21.46 17.48 -4.85
N CYS A 131 -22.70 17.26 -4.39
CA CYS A 131 -23.27 17.95 -3.24
C CYS A 131 -23.01 17.23 -1.92
N TRP A 132 -22.38 16.05 -1.91
CA TRP A 132 -22.06 15.36 -0.66
C TRP A 132 -21.05 16.15 0.16
N PRO A 133 -21.21 16.21 1.50
CA PRO A 133 -20.28 16.92 2.36
C PRO A 133 -18.90 16.27 2.28
N ASP A 134 -17.90 17.13 2.36
CA ASP A 134 -16.50 16.74 2.36
C ASP A 134 -16.05 16.30 3.77
N ASN A 135 -16.46 15.08 4.16
CA ASN A 135 -16.13 14.55 5.48
C ASN A 135 -16.00 13.02 5.50
N TYR A 136 -15.73 12.38 4.37
CA TYR A 136 -15.64 10.92 4.24
C TYR A 136 -16.88 10.17 4.78
N ARG A 137 -18.06 10.81 4.82
CA ARG A 137 -19.27 10.13 5.29
C ARG A 137 -19.72 9.11 4.25
N VAL A 138 -19.49 7.84 4.59
CA VAL A 138 -19.93 6.69 3.82
C VAL A 138 -21.46 6.68 3.72
N ARG A 139 -21.97 6.52 2.49
CA ARG A 139 -23.39 6.44 2.16
C ARG A 139 -23.64 5.15 1.39
N SER A 140 -24.73 4.47 1.68
CA SER A 140 -25.19 3.39 0.80
C SER A 140 -25.61 4.00 -0.54
N ILE A 141 -25.17 3.37 -1.64
CA ILE A 141 -25.65 3.68 -3.00
C ILE A 141 -26.60 2.59 -3.52
N GLY A 142 -27.04 1.70 -2.62
CA GLY A 142 -27.97 0.60 -2.85
C GLY A 142 -27.33 -0.68 -3.36
N SER A 143 -28.20 -1.63 -3.73
CA SER A 143 -27.83 -2.94 -4.26
C SER A 143 -27.68 -2.89 -5.77
N ILE A 144 -26.53 -3.30 -6.29
CA ILE A 144 -26.31 -3.47 -7.73
C ILE A 144 -26.09 -4.95 -8.01
N LYS A 145 -27.05 -5.57 -8.72
CA LYS A 145 -27.04 -7.00 -9.03
C LYS A 145 -26.79 -7.89 -7.79
N GLY A 146 -27.37 -7.51 -6.65
CA GLY A 146 -27.25 -8.24 -5.39
C GLY A 146 -25.94 -8.00 -4.64
N VAL A 147 -25.17 -6.96 -4.98
CA VAL A 147 -24.01 -6.48 -4.21
C VAL A 147 -24.39 -5.15 -3.59
N GLU A 148 -24.44 -5.08 -2.26
CA GLU A 148 -24.64 -3.83 -1.55
C GLU A 148 -23.38 -2.98 -1.66
N LEU A 149 -23.53 -1.75 -2.12
CA LEU A 149 -22.41 -0.84 -2.31
C LEU A 149 -22.58 0.38 -1.42
N SER A 150 -21.44 0.90 -0.99
CA SER A 150 -21.36 2.20 -0.37
C SER A 150 -20.39 3.09 -1.12
N ALA A 151 -20.53 4.40 -0.95
CA ALA A 151 -19.60 5.37 -1.49
C ALA A 151 -19.38 6.51 -0.51
N CYS A 152 -18.21 7.16 -0.58
CA CYS A 152 -17.98 8.46 0.02
C CYS A 152 -17.32 9.40 -0.97
N ARG A 153 -17.57 10.71 -0.78
CA ARG A 153 -16.85 11.75 -1.50
C ARG A 153 -15.46 11.87 -0.90
N ASN A 154 -14.45 11.92 -1.76
CA ASN A 154 -13.06 12.15 -1.41
C ASN A 154 -12.66 13.53 -1.95
N SER A 155 -12.17 14.39 -1.05
CA SER A 155 -11.73 15.76 -1.36
C SER A 155 -10.27 15.89 -1.70
N PHE A 156 -9.61 14.76 -1.96
CA PHE A 156 -8.21 14.76 -2.33
C PHE A 156 -7.91 15.91 -3.29
N GLU A 157 -6.92 16.71 -2.85
CA GLU A 157 -6.49 18.00 -3.43
C GLU A 157 -6.64 17.99 -4.94
N GLU A 158 -7.19 19.09 -5.49
CA GLU A 158 -7.27 19.40 -6.92
C GLU A 158 -6.23 18.59 -7.69
N ILE A 159 -6.67 17.52 -8.36
CA ILE A 159 -5.77 16.68 -9.14
C ILE A 159 -5.30 17.57 -10.29
N SER A 160 -4.17 18.24 -10.07
CA SER A 160 -3.58 19.17 -11.01
C SER A 160 -2.99 18.35 -12.13
N GLY A 161 -3.81 18.09 -13.16
CA GLY A 161 -3.38 17.42 -14.38
C GLY A 161 -4.15 16.15 -14.70
N ALA A 162 -4.80 16.17 -15.86
CA ALA A 162 -5.15 15.06 -16.76
C ALA A 162 -5.96 13.85 -16.28
N ASP A 163 -6.11 13.56 -14.98
CA ASP A 163 -6.91 12.41 -14.54
C ASP A 163 -8.40 12.77 -14.49
N ILE A 164 -9.09 12.45 -15.60
CA ILE A 164 -10.51 12.74 -15.86
C ILE A 164 -11.48 11.97 -14.93
N PHE A 165 -10.98 11.08 -14.06
CA PHE A 165 -11.82 10.20 -13.26
C PHE A 165 -11.24 9.82 -11.88
N PRO A 166 -11.55 10.59 -10.81
CA PRO A 166 -11.09 10.29 -9.45
C PRO A 166 -12.00 9.30 -8.71
N CYS A 167 -12.38 8.19 -9.34
CA CYS A 167 -13.15 7.14 -8.67
C CYS A 167 -12.21 6.03 -8.19
N PHE A 168 -12.03 5.88 -6.90
CA PHE A 168 -11.22 4.82 -6.31
C PHE A 168 -12.14 3.70 -5.82
N PHE A 169 -11.66 2.48 -5.93
CA PHE A 169 -12.45 1.29 -5.60
C PHE A 169 -11.75 0.52 -4.50
N HIS A 170 -12.45 0.37 -3.38
CA HIS A 170 -11.95 -0.26 -2.17
C HIS A 170 -12.83 -1.42 -1.79
N THR A 171 -12.26 -2.38 -1.07
CA THR A 171 -13.04 -3.40 -0.35
C THR A 171 -12.93 -3.08 1.12
N ALA A 172 -14.05 -3.07 1.84
CA ALA A 172 -14.02 -2.92 3.29
C ALA A 172 -14.91 -3.97 3.93
N PRO A 173 -14.42 -4.68 4.97
CA PRO A 173 -15.28 -5.57 5.72
C PRO A 173 -16.38 -4.75 6.40
N GLU A 174 -17.62 -5.25 6.33
CA GLU A 174 -18.78 -4.69 7.06
C GLU A 174 -18.52 -4.60 8.56
N PHE A 175 -17.57 -5.41 9.07
CA PHE A 175 -17.13 -5.39 10.44
C PHE A 175 -15.59 -5.37 10.54
N ARG A 176 -15.05 -4.36 11.21
CA ARG A 176 -13.63 -4.20 11.61
C ARG A 176 -13.18 -5.26 12.66
N ASN A 177 -13.68 -6.50 12.58
CA ASN A 177 -13.65 -7.46 13.68
C ASN A 177 -12.31 -8.17 13.90
N ILE A 178 -11.42 -8.20 12.90
CA ILE A 178 -9.99 -8.38 13.19
C ILE A 178 -9.45 -6.98 13.47
N SER A 179 -8.94 -6.76 14.68
CA SER A 179 -8.40 -5.46 15.03
C SER A 179 -7.26 -5.14 14.06
N GLN A 180 -7.22 -3.92 13.54
CA GLN A 180 -6.11 -3.43 12.69
C GLN A 180 -4.75 -3.76 13.33
N ARG A 181 -4.70 -3.70 14.67
CA ARG A 181 -3.59 -4.16 15.49
C ARG A 181 -3.16 -5.58 15.18
N ASP A 182 -4.06 -6.56 15.18
CA ASP A 182 -3.68 -7.97 14.97
C ASP A 182 -3.05 -8.19 13.58
N ARG A 183 -3.49 -7.45 12.57
CA ARG A 183 -2.90 -7.53 11.21
C ARG A 183 -1.49 -6.97 11.16
N VAL A 184 -1.30 -5.78 11.73
CA VAL A 184 0.02 -5.16 11.85
C VAL A 184 0.95 -6.07 12.64
N MET A 185 0.50 -6.59 13.79
CA MET A 185 1.31 -7.50 14.61
C MET A 185 1.67 -8.79 13.90
N ARG A 186 0.73 -9.45 13.19
CA ARG A 186 1.07 -10.63 12.39
C ARG A 186 2.12 -10.36 11.32
N ALA A 187 2.06 -9.19 10.66
CA ALA A 187 3.07 -8.81 9.67
C ALA A 187 4.45 -8.63 10.34
N LEU A 188 4.50 -7.99 11.51
CA LEU A 188 5.72 -7.80 12.28
C LEU A 188 6.28 -9.14 12.81
N ASP A 189 5.45 -9.96 13.46
CA ASP A 189 5.85 -11.23 14.09
C ASP A 189 6.45 -12.22 13.08
N LYS A 190 6.04 -12.12 11.81
CA LYS A 190 6.60 -12.95 10.73
C LYS A 190 7.99 -12.51 10.28
N LYS A 191 8.28 -11.20 10.33
CA LYS A 191 9.44 -10.58 9.67
C LYS A 191 10.54 -10.17 10.64
N VAL A 192 10.18 -9.63 11.80
CA VAL A 192 11.12 -9.19 12.84
C VAL A 192 12.06 -10.31 13.29
N PRO A 193 11.61 -11.56 13.54
CA PRO A 193 12.54 -12.62 13.95
C PRO A 193 13.63 -12.91 12.92
N LYS A 194 13.36 -12.74 11.61
CA LYS A 194 14.38 -12.90 10.58
C LYS A 194 15.45 -11.82 10.67
N LEU A 195 15.03 -10.55 10.75
CA LEU A 195 15.92 -9.41 10.88
C LEU A 195 16.77 -9.49 12.16
N SER A 196 16.19 -10.00 13.26
CA SER A 196 16.95 -10.19 14.51
C SER A 196 18.19 -11.08 14.35
N ARG A 197 18.19 -12.01 13.36
CA ARG A 197 19.37 -12.85 13.05
C ARG A 197 20.50 -12.10 12.37
N TRP A 198 20.22 -10.91 11.83
CA TRP A 198 21.17 -10.06 11.12
C TRP A 198 21.69 -8.89 11.97
N HIS A 199 20.97 -8.53 13.04
CA HIS A 199 21.22 -7.33 13.84
C HIS A 199 22.63 -7.23 14.45
N SER A 200 23.34 -8.37 14.66
CA SER A 200 24.72 -8.36 15.16
C SER A 200 25.78 -7.94 14.13
N SER A 201 25.45 -7.97 12.84
CA SER A 201 26.41 -7.72 11.75
C SER A 201 25.93 -6.74 10.70
N HIS A 202 24.63 -6.42 10.70
CA HIS A 202 23.98 -5.54 9.73
C HIS A 202 23.04 -4.59 10.44
N THR A 203 22.94 -3.39 9.88
CA THR A 203 21.83 -2.47 10.14
C THR A 203 20.56 -3.05 9.54
N THR A 204 19.55 -3.28 10.37
CA THR A 204 18.31 -3.95 9.99
C THR A 204 17.24 -2.97 9.55
N VAL A 205 16.59 -3.25 8.42
CA VAL A 205 15.55 -2.40 7.84
C VAL A 205 14.29 -3.23 7.60
N LEU A 206 13.18 -2.80 8.20
CA LEU A 206 11.86 -3.34 7.91
C LEU A 206 11.02 -2.34 7.11
N ILE A 207 10.46 -2.79 6.00
CA ILE A 207 9.57 -2.01 5.15
C ILE A 207 8.15 -2.56 5.29
N LEU A 208 7.25 -1.70 5.76
CA LEU A 208 5.81 -1.95 5.84
C LEU A 208 5.13 -1.28 4.65
N GLU A 209 4.87 -2.05 3.61
CA GLU A 209 4.12 -1.56 2.46
C GLU A 209 2.63 -1.51 2.79
N ASN A 210 1.99 -0.41 2.41
CA ASN A 210 0.55 -0.29 2.32
C ASN A 210 0.11 -0.06 0.87
N GLN A 211 -0.86 -0.85 0.46
CA GLN A 211 -1.49 -0.77 -0.86
C GLN A 211 -2.91 -0.20 -0.83
N ASP A 212 -3.44 0.11 0.35
CA ASP A 212 -4.79 0.67 0.51
C ASP A 212 -4.82 1.77 1.57
N ILE A 213 -4.90 3.02 1.11
CA ILE A 213 -4.94 4.20 1.98
C ILE A 213 -6.26 4.29 2.77
N SER A 214 -7.33 3.63 2.32
CA SER A 214 -8.67 3.81 2.88
C SER A 214 -8.82 3.12 4.24
N LEU A 215 -8.05 2.05 4.47
CA LEU A 215 -8.14 1.23 5.69
C LEU A 215 -6.85 1.19 6.52
N THR A 216 -5.69 1.45 5.92
CA THR A 216 -4.39 1.28 6.58
C THR A 216 -3.51 2.50 6.30
N GLY A 217 -3.78 3.63 6.96
CA GLY A 217 -2.95 4.83 6.83
C GLY A 217 -1.75 4.81 7.78
N TRP A 218 -0.66 5.53 7.45
CA TRP A 218 0.50 5.69 8.33
C TRP A 218 0.09 6.20 9.73
N HIS A 219 -0.87 7.13 9.79
CA HIS A 219 -1.41 7.71 11.02
C HIS A 219 -2.17 6.70 11.90
N THR A 220 -2.65 5.59 11.31
CA THR A 220 -3.27 4.49 12.06
C THR A 220 -2.27 3.41 12.44
N VAL A 221 -1.29 3.12 11.58
CA VAL A 221 -0.29 2.07 11.82
C VAL A 221 0.77 2.52 12.81
N HIS A 222 1.26 3.76 12.73
CA HIS A 222 2.31 4.27 13.61
C HIS A 222 1.95 4.12 15.10
N PRO A 223 0.80 4.62 15.60
CA PRO A 223 0.46 4.50 17.02
C PRO A 223 0.27 3.05 17.48
N ILE A 224 -0.14 2.14 16.58
CA ILE A 224 -0.27 0.72 16.89
C ILE A 224 1.11 0.12 17.17
N ILE A 225 2.06 0.35 16.27
CA ILE A 225 3.42 -0.20 16.40
C ILE A 225 4.11 0.44 17.59
N GLU A 226 4.02 1.77 17.70
CA GLU A 226 4.55 2.53 18.83
C GLU A 226 4.04 1.96 20.15
N LYS A 227 2.73 1.82 20.35
CA LYS A 227 2.19 1.22 21.58
C LYS A 227 2.66 -0.21 21.84
N CYS A 228 2.81 -1.03 20.79
CA CYS A 228 3.26 -2.41 20.94
C CYS A 228 4.76 -2.52 21.26
N TRP A 229 5.59 -1.61 20.77
CA TRP A 229 7.04 -1.62 20.93
C TRP A 229 7.55 -0.71 22.04
N LEU A 230 6.77 0.28 22.50
CA LEU A 230 7.09 1.17 23.62
C LEU A 230 7.36 0.42 24.94
N SER A 231 6.82 -0.80 25.08
CA SER A 231 7.06 -1.66 26.24
C SER A 231 8.39 -2.43 26.20
N GLN A 232 9.18 -2.27 25.14
CA GLN A 232 10.44 -2.98 24.94
C GLN A 232 11.61 -2.05 25.26
N ASP A 233 12.63 -2.58 25.95
CA ASP A 233 13.84 -1.82 26.30
C ASP A 233 14.65 -1.39 25.07
N THR A 234 14.56 -2.17 23.99
CA THR A 234 15.23 -1.94 22.71
C THR A 234 14.26 -2.16 21.56
N LEU A 235 14.30 -1.29 20.56
CA LEU A 235 13.52 -1.50 19.34
C LEU A 235 14.06 -2.71 18.56
N PRO A 236 13.20 -3.50 17.93
CA PRO A 236 13.59 -4.77 17.32
C PRO A 236 14.28 -4.61 15.95
N VAL A 237 14.36 -3.39 15.42
CA VAL A 237 15.00 -3.04 14.14
C VAL A 237 15.65 -1.67 14.24
N ASP A 238 16.68 -1.45 13.42
CA ASP A 238 17.39 -0.16 13.34
C ASP A 238 16.56 0.87 12.55
N TYR A 239 15.91 0.43 11.47
CA TYR A 239 15.02 1.24 10.66
C TYR A 239 13.68 0.54 10.43
N LEU A 240 12.61 1.32 10.59
CA LEU A 240 11.25 0.91 10.23
C LEU A 240 10.66 1.98 9.32
N PHE A 241 10.33 1.59 8.10
CA PHE A 241 9.65 2.46 7.16
C PHE A 241 8.23 1.97 6.91
N PHE A 242 7.29 2.89 6.86
CA PHE A 242 5.99 2.67 6.25
C PHE A 242 5.99 3.27 4.85
N LEU A 243 5.62 2.48 3.85
CA LEU A 243 5.64 2.87 2.44
C LEU A 243 4.21 2.85 1.90
N GLY A 244 3.67 4.02 1.57
CA GLY A 244 2.40 4.15 0.86
C GLY A 244 2.62 4.08 -0.65
N ALA A 245 2.23 2.96 -1.26
CA ALA A 245 2.41 2.67 -2.70
C ALA A 245 1.06 2.57 -3.45
N ALA A 246 0.02 3.23 -2.93
CA ALA A 246 -1.34 3.20 -3.50
C ALA A 246 -1.56 4.22 -4.64
N HIS A 247 -0.63 5.14 -4.87
CA HIS A 247 -0.71 6.17 -5.90
C HIS A 247 0.51 6.12 -6.84
N SER A 248 0.47 6.91 -7.91
CA SER A 248 1.62 7.13 -8.80
C SER A 248 2.85 7.62 -8.02
N THR A 249 2.68 8.57 -7.11
CA THR A 249 3.75 8.98 -6.19
C THR A 249 3.78 8.11 -4.95
N TRP A 250 4.92 7.48 -4.71
CA TRP A 250 5.13 6.71 -3.48
C TRP A 250 5.57 7.61 -2.35
N ARG A 251 5.09 7.28 -1.15
CA ARG A 251 5.29 8.06 0.06
C ARG A 251 5.99 7.22 1.12
N LEU A 252 7.20 7.62 1.50
CA LEU A 252 7.98 6.95 2.54
C LEU A 252 7.85 7.69 3.88
N TYR A 253 7.52 6.95 4.94
CA TYR A 253 7.35 7.46 6.30
C TYR A 253 8.30 6.71 7.24
N PRO A 254 9.41 7.31 7.69
CA PRO A 254 10.26 6.70 8.70
C PRO A 254 9.51 6.69 10.04
N PHE A 255 9.31 5.50 10.60
CA PHE A 255 8.76 5.30 11.95
C PHE A 255 9.89 5.13 12.97
N VAL A 256 10.93 4.39 12.59
CA VAL A 256 12.14 4.18 13.39
C VAL A 256 13.35 4.49 12.51
N GLU A 257 14.29 5.24 13.07
CA GLU A 257 15.58 5.54 12.45
C GLU A 257 16.69 5.36 13.48
N GLU A 258 17.72 4.60 13.12
CA GLU A 258 18.90 4.36 13.96
C GLU A 258 18.53 3.86 15.38
N GLY A 259 17.54 2.96 15.45
CA GLY A 259 17.06 2.37 16.69
C GLY A 259 16.26 3.33 17.58
N ARG A 260 15.75 4.44 17.04
CA ARG A 260 14.94 5.43 17.76
C ARG A 260 13.66 5.76 17.00
N TRP A 261 12.58 6.04 17.73
CA TRP A 261 11.37 6.58 17.12
C TRP A 261 11.70 7.87 16.36
N SER A 262 11.28 7.95 15.09
CA SER A 262 11.51 9.13 14.29
C SER A 262 10.68 10.30 14.84
N THR A 263 11.23 11.50 14.78
CA THR A 263 10.50 12.74 15.10
C THR A 263 9.66 13.24 13.92
N PHE A 264 9.39 12.35 12.95
CA PHE A 264 8.81 12.64 11.66
C PHE A 264 7.61 13.60 11.76
N LYS A 265 7.73 14.70 11.01
CA LYS A 265 6.62 15.61 10.72
C LYS A 265 6.07 15.26 9.33
N PRO A 266 4.74 15.22 9.12
CA PRO A 266 4.11 14.88 7.84
C PRO A 266 4.65 15.61 6.60
N ASN A 267 5.25 16.79 6.80
CA ASN A 267 5.80 17.64 5.74
C ASN A 267 7.20 17.22 5.26
N GLY A 268 7.87 16.27 5.92
CA GLY A 268 9.18 15.71 5.51
C GLY A 268 9.07 14.58 4.49
N LEU A 269 8.00 14.59 3.69
CA LEU A 269 7.67 13.53 2.74
C LEU A 269 8.77 13.34 1.70
N VAL A 270 9.33 12.13 1.63
CA VAL A 270 10.16 11.75 0.48
C VAL A 270 9.23 11.28 -0.61
N ARG A 271 9.09 12.10 -1.65
CA ARG A 271 8.47 11.69 -2.90
C ARG A 271 9.48 10.81 -3.63
N VAL A 272 9.09 9.57 -3.86
CA VAL A 272 9.77 8.73 -4.83
C VAL A 272 8.96 8.90 -6.10
N ASP A 273 9.47 9.72 -7.03
CA ASP A 273 8.82 9.93 -8.33
C ASP A 273 8.70 8.58 -9.05
N THR A 274 7.61 8.43 -9.81
CA THR A 274 7.20 7.19 -10.47
C THR A 274 8.35 6.51 -11.20
N PHE A 275 8.52 5.20 -10.97
CA PHE A 275 9.13 4.32 -11.97
C PHE A 275 8.29 4.46 -13.25
N GLY A 276 8.77 5.20 -14.24
CA GLY A 276 8.13 5.20 -15.56
C GLY A 276 8.21 3.78 -16.12
N GLU A 277 7.10 3.25 -16.66
CA GLU A 277 7.16 2.01 -17.45
C GLU A 277 8.15 2.13 -18.62
N ASP A 278 8.45 3.36 -19.06
CA ASP A 278 9.39 3.70 -20.12
C ASP A 278 10.89 3.66 -19.72
N GLU A 279 11.24 3.65 -18.43
CA GLU A 279 12.66 3.54 -18.00
C GLU A 279 13.24 2.11 -18.15
N LEU A 280 12.42 1.14 -18.56
CA LEU A 280 12.83 -0.24 -18.87
C LEU A 280 13.47 -0.41 -20.26
N ALA A 281 13.39 0.60 -21.14
CA ALA A 281 13.95 0.51 -22.49
C ALA A 281 15.42 0.97 -22.60
N ASP A 282 15.93 1.76 -21.66
CA ASP A 282 17.22 2.46 -21.84
C ASP A 282 18.38 1.87 -21.04
N HIS A 283 18.26 0.68 -20.44
CA HIS A 283 19.38 -0.01 -19.76
C HIS A 283 19.73 -1.38 -20.36
N ILE A 284 19.42 -1.59 -21.64
CA ILE A 284 20.17 -2.51 -22.51
C ILE A 284 20.82 -1.67 -23.61
N GLY A 285 21.98 -1.12 -23.29
CA GLY A 285 22.88 -0.37 -24.17
C GLY A 285 24.18 -0.06 -23.45
#